data_AF-A0A9E3PNJ8-F1
#
_entry.id   AF-A0A9E3PNJ8-F1
#
_cell.length_a   1.000
_cell.length_b   1.000
_cell.length_c   1.000
_cell.angle_alpha   90.00
_cell.angle_beta   90.00
_cell.angle_gamma   90.00
#
_symmetry.space_group_name_H-M   'P 1'
#
loop_
_entity.id
_entity.type
_entity.pdbx_description
1 polymer ?
#
loop_
_entity_poly.entity_id
_entity_poly.type
_entity_poly.pdbx_seq_one_letter_code
_entity_poly.pdbx_strand_id
1 'polypeptide(L)'
;MGKTMPAWGKFLIGLAAALAAGWASHGPLGHGAAFVDNLQAQGDAVLARTEVPGVAVRFDRDPLRRRAILSGPADDFQREGQGQFPGINDRIAAIPGAAGFRWENEP
;
A
#
# COMPACT_ATOMS: atom_id res chain seq x y z
N MET A 1 39.84 2.09 -37.92
CA MET A 1 39.21 0.75 -38.01
C MET A 1 38.38 0.53 -36.76
N GLY A 2 37.05 0.71 -36.84
CA GLY A 2 36.17 0.61 -35.67
C GLY A 2 35.97 -0.86 -35.26
N LYS A 3 36.37 -1.22 -34.05
CA LYS A 3 36.19 -2.57 -33.51
C LYS A 3 34.70 -2.79 -33.28
N THR A 4 34.05 -3.55 -34.16
CA THR A 4 32.62 -3.87 -34.05
C THR A 4 32.39 -4.77 -32.83
N MET A 5 31.47 -4.37 -31.95
CA MET A 5 31.14 -5.17 -30.77
C MET A 5 30.55 -6.52 -31.18
N PRO A 6 30.98 -7.62 -30.52
CA PRO A 6 30.44 -8.94 -30.78
C PRO A 6 28.96 -9.01 -30.35
N ALA A 7 28.17 -9.84 -31.04
CA ALA A 7 26.71 -9.91 -30.85
C ALA A 7 26.29 -10.20 -29.40
N TRP A 8 27.06 -11.03 -28.69
CA TRP A 8 26.83 -11.32 -27.27
C TRP A 8 27.02 -10.08 -26.38
N GLY A 9 27.94 -9.17 -26.73
CA GLY A 9 28.14 -7.92 -26.00
C GLY A 9 26.93 -7.00 -26.09
N LYS A 10 26.32 -6.90 -27.27
CA LYS A 10 25.06 -6.14 -27.46
C LYS A 10 23.90 -6.76 -26.67
N PHE A 11 23.81 -8.09 -26.64
CA PHE A 11 22.81 -8.80 -25.86
C PHE A 11 22.94 -8.55 -24.35
N LEU A 12 24.16 -8.64 -23.80
CA LEU A 12 24.39 -8.39 -22.37
C LEU A 12 24.07 -6.95 -21.97
N ILE A 13 24.36 -5.97 -22.83
CA ILE A 13 23.99 -4.57 -22.59
C ILE A 13 22.47 -4.41 -22.54
N GLY A 14 21.75 -5.04 -23.48
CA GLY A 14 20.28 -5.04 -23.48
C GLY A 14 19.69 -5.68 -22.23
N LEU A 15 20.23 -6.84 -21.82
CA LEU A 15 19.81 -7.53 -20.61
C LEU A 15 20.08 -6.70 -19.35
N ALA A 16 21.27 -6.11 -19.23
CA ALA A 16 21.62 -5.25 -18.10
C ALA A 16 20.72 -4.02 -18.04
N ALA A 17 20.41 -3.40 -19.19
CA ALA A 17 19.48 -2.27 -19.26
C ALA A 17 18.06 -2.66 -18.84
N ALA A 18 17.57 -3.82 -19.27
CA ALA A 18 16.25 -4.33 -18.88
C ALA A 18 16.16 -4.64 -17.38
N LEU A 19 17.19 -5.26 -16.81
CA LEU A 19 17.29 -5.53 -15.37
C LEU A 19 17.39 -4.23 -14.57
N ALA A 20 18.18 -3.26 -15.03
CA ALA A 20 18.29 -1.95 -14.40
C ALA A 20 16.97 -1.17 -14.46
N ALA A 21 16.24 -1.23 -15.58
CA ALA A 21 14.91 -0.63 -15.69
C ALA A 21 13.89 -1.31 -14.77
N GLY A 22 13.89 -2.64 -14.71
CA GLY A 22 13.07 -3.40 -13.76
C GLY A 22 13.40 -3.05 -12.31
N TRP A 23 14.69 -2.96 -11.98
CA TRP A 23 15.16 -2.55 -10.65
C TRP A 23 14.86 -1.08 -10.34
N ALA A 24 14.88 -0.18 -11.33
CA ALA A 24 14.48 1.22 -11.11
C ALA A 24 12.97 1.33 -10.85
N SER A 25 12.14 0.58 -11.59
CA SER A 25 10.69 0.57 -11.41
C SER A 25 10.24 -0.15 -10.13
N HIS A 26 10.94 -1.21 -9.72
CA HIS A 26 10.52 -2.11 -8.63
C HIS A 26 11.48 -2.19 -7.44
N GLY A 27 12.64 -1.54 -7.50
CA GLY A 27 13.66 -1.56 -6.46
C GLY A 27 13.41 -0.53 -5.36
N PRO A 28 14.41 -0.21 -4.53
CA PRO A 28 14.26 0.62 -3.32
C PRO A 28 13.94 2.10 -3.61
N LEU A 29 14.15 2.58 -4.84
CA LEU A 29 13.65 3.87 -5.33
C LEU A 29 12.22 3.77 -5.90
N GLY A 30 11.69 2.56 -6.00
CA GLY A 30 10.41 2.22 -6.62
C GLY A 30 9.22 2.60 -5.74
N HIS A 31 8.10 2.79 -6.42
CA HIS A 31 6.83 3.31 -5.92
C HIS A 31 6.24 2.61 -4.69
N GLY A 32 6.84 1.57 -4.11
CA GLY A 32 6.30 0.86 -2.95
C GLY A 32 6.14 1.76 -1.71
N ALA A 33 7.15 2.56 -1.36
CA ALA A 33 7.05 3.50 -0.24
C ALA A 33 6.01 4.60 -0.51
N ALA A 34 6.08 5.22 -1.70
CA ALA A 34 5.10 6.22 -2.12
C ALA A 34 3.67 5.68 -2.20
N PHE A 35 3.51 4.40 -2.56
CA PHE A 35 2.23 3.71 -2.58
C PHE A 35 1.70 3.48 -1.17
N VAL A 36 2.54 3.03 -0.24
CA VAL A 36 2.15 2.88 1.17
C VAL A 36 1.81 4.24 1.78
N ASP A 37 2.57 5.30 1.47
CA ASP A 37 2.27 6.66 1.92
C ASP A 37 0.95 7.18 1.35
N ASN A 38 0.65 6.86 0.09
CA ASN A 38 -0.64 7.18 -0.52
C ASN A 38 -1.79 6.40 0.16
N LEU A 39 -1.61 5.10 0.41
CA LEU A 39 -2.59 4.30 1.16
C LEU A 39 -2.82 4.88 2.57
N GLN A 40 -1.74 5.28 3.25
CA GLN A 40 -1.82 5.93 4.55
C GLN A 40 -2.64 7.22 4.48
N ALA A 41 -2.34 8.11 3.54
CA ALA A 41 -3.09 9.35 3.36
C ALA A 41 -4.58 9.12 3.03
N GLN A 42 -4.90 8.10 2.23
CA GLN A 42 -6.29 7.71 1.96
C GLN A 42 -6.98 7.17 3.21
N GLY A 43 -6.31 6.34 4.00
CA GLY A 43 -6.82 5.84 5.27
C GLY A 43 -7.13 6.96 6.25
N ASP A 44 -6.19 7.89 6.42
CA ASP A 44 -6.37 9.07 7.29
C ASP A 44 -7.55 9.93 6.83
N ALA A 45 -7.70 10.12 5.51
CA ALA A 45 -8.83 10.85 4.95
C ALA A 45 -10.17 10.13 5.13
N VAL A 46 -10.19 8.79 5.14
CA VAL A 46 -11.38 8.00 5.44
C VAL A 46 -11.78 8.16 6.90
N LEU A 47 -10.84 8.04 7.83
CA LEU A 47 -11.11 8.21 9.27
C LEU A 47 -11.51 9.64 9.62
N ALA A 48 -10.94 10.64 8.96
CA ALA A 48 -11.36 12.03 9.15
C ALA A 48 -12.85 12.25 8.80
N ARG A 49 -13.44 11.40 7.94
CA ARG A 49 -14.86 11.47 7.54
C ARG A 49 -15.79 10.60 8.39
N THR A 50 -15.27 9.73 9.25
CA THR A 50 -16.12 8.87 10.10
C THR A 50 -16.62 9.59 11.34
N GLU A 51 -16.08 10.77 11.67
CA GLU A 51 -16.40 11.54 12.88
C GLU A 51 -16.20 10.75 14.19
N VAL A 52 -15.45 9.64 14.14
CA VAL A 52 -15.13 8.82 15.31
C VAL A 52 -13.79 9.27 15.90
N PRO A 53 -13.78 9.99 17.04
CA PRO A 53 -12.54 10.50 17.61
C PRO A 53 -11.70 9.37 18.21
N GLY A 54 -10.37 9.53 18.15
CA GLY A 54 -9.42 8.62 18.77
C GLY A 54 -9.14 7.33 18.01
N VAL A 55 -9.75 7.14 16.83
CA VAL A 55 -9.41 6.03 15.92
C VAL A 55 -8.25 6.45 15.01
N ALA A 56 -7.26 5.58 14.89
CA ALA A 56 -6.11 5.75 14.01
C ALA A 56 -5.93 4.54 13.10
N VAL A 57 -5.42 4.79 11.90
CA VAL A 57 -5.04 3.76 10.93
C VAL A 57 -3.55 3.82 10.67
N ARG A 58 -2.92 2.67 10.57
CA ARG A 58 -1.54 2.54 10.11
C ARG A 58 -1.43 1.43 9.09
N PHE A 59 -0.86 1.71 7.93
CA PHE A 59 -0.56 0.66 6.95
C PHE A 59 0.78 -0.02 7.27
N ASP A 60 0.84 -1.33 7.05
CA ASP A 60 2.11 -2.07 7.07
C ASP A 60 3.08 -1.47 6.02
N ARG A 61 4.35 -1.33 6.40
CA ARG A 61 5.42 -0.79 5.54
C ARG A 61 5.91 -1.82 4.53
N ASP A 62 5.54 -3.09 4.69
CA ASP A 62 5.73 -4.11 3.66
C ASP A 62 4.75 -3.88 2.49
N PRO A 63 5.26 -3.49 1.30
CA PRO A 63 4.42 -3.16 0.15
C PRO A 63 3.65 -4.37 -0.42
N LEU A 64 3.95 -5.60 0.01
CA LEU A 64 3.20 -6.79 -0.38
C LEU A 64 2.03 -7.07 0.56
N ARG A 65 2.11 -6.67 1.83
CA ARG A 65 1.06 -6.95 2.82
C ARG A 65 -0.11 -5.98 2.76
N ARG A 66 0.15 -4.68 2.58
CA ARG A 66 -0.85 -3.60 2.36
C ARG A 66 -2.06 -3.67 3.31
N ARG A 67 -1.83 -4.09 4.56
CA ARG A 67 -2.88 -4.29 5.55
C ARG A 67 -2.98 -3.04 6.43
N ALA A 68 -4.20 -2.54 6.61
CA ALA A 68 -4.50 -1.49 7.56
C ALA A 68 -4.54 -2.07 8.99
N ILE A 69 -3.89 -1.39 9.93
CA ILE A 69 -3.93 -1.69 11.35
C ILE A 69 -4.71 -0.56 12.00
N LEU A 70 -5.89 -0.89 12.51
CA LEU A 70 -6.81 0.03 13.15
C LEU A 70 -6.62 -0.03 14.67
N SER A 71 -6.65 1.12 15.32
CA SER A 71 -6.51 1.25 16.77
C SER A 71 -7.44 2.36 17.27
N GLY A 72 -7.84 2.31 18.54
CA GLY A 72 -8.66 3.35 19.17
C GLY A 72 -10.00 2.85 19.73
N PRO A 73 -10.76 3.76 20.37
CA PRO A 73 -11.96 3.44 21.13
C PRO A 73 -13.22 3.44 20.24
N ALA A 74 -13.22 2.61 19.18
CA ALA A 74 -14.42 2.40 18.36
C ALA A 74 -15.28 1.28 18.93
N ASP A 75 -16.59 1.51 19.06
CA ASP A 75 -17.58 0.48 19.41
C ASP A 75 -17.97 -0.40 18.20
N ASP A 76 -18.70 -1.49 18.43
CA ASP A 76 -19.04 -2.46 17.39
C ASP A 76 -19.83 -1.84 16.24
N PHE A 77 -20.73 -0.89 16.53
CA PHE A 77 -21.49 -0.18 15.51
C PHE A 77 -20.58 0.72 14.65
N GLN A 78 -19.63 1.41 15.27
CA GLN A 78 -18.65 2.24 14.56
C GLN A 78 -17.69 1.38 13.73
N ARG A 79 -17.30 0.20 14.22
CA ARG A 79 -16.42 -0.74 13.53
C ARG A 79 -17.11 -1.39 12.34
N GLU A 80 -18.23 -2.05 12.58
CA GLU A 80 -18.91 -2.94 11.62
C GLU A 80 -20.04 -2.25 10.85
N GLY A 81 -20.54 -1.10 11.34
CA GLY A 81 -21.70 -0.44 10.75
C GLY A 81 -23.01 -1.13 11.12
N GLN A 82 -24.08 -0.75 10.44
CA GLN A 82 -25.41 -1.36 10.62
C GLN A 82 -26.24 -1.25 9.34
N GLY A 83 -26.58 -2.40 8.76
CA GLY A 83 -27.41 -2.49 7.57
C GLY A 83 -26.80 -1.75 6.38
N GLN A 84 -27.37 -0.60 6.02
CA GLN A 84 -26.92 0.24 4.91
C GLN A 84 -25.87 1.29 5.30
N PHE A 85 -25.56 1.42 6.59
CA PHE A 85 -24.59 2.38 7.10
C PHE A 85 -23.23 1.68 7.25
N PRO A 86 -22.25 1.97 6.38
CA PRO A 86 -20.96 1.30 6.42
C PRO A 86 -20.13 1.75 7.63
N GLY A 87 -19.54 0.78 8.33
CA GLY A 87 -18.63 0.99 9.43
C GLY A 87 -17.23 1.42 8.98
N ILE A 88 -16.32 1.62 9.93
CA ILE A 88 -14.91 1.89 9.65
C ILE A 88 -14.29 0.74 8.84
N ASN A 89 -14.62 -0.50 9.19
CA ASN A 89 -14.12 -1.69 8.53
C ASN A 89 -14.43 -1.70 7.03
N ASP A 90 -15.69 -1.44 6.66
CA ASP A 90 -16.14 -1.40 5.26
C ASP A 90 -15.45 -0.30 4.47
N ARG A 91 -15.34 0.89 5.07
CA ARG A 91 -14.74 2.06 4.42
C ARG A 91 -13.25 1.87 4.17
N ILE A 92 -12.53 1.26 5.10
CA ILE A 92 -11.12 0.93 4.95
C ILE A 92 -10.92 -0.19 3.92
N ALA A 93 -11.77 -1.22 3.95
CA ALA A 93 -11.74 -2.30 2.96
C ALA A 93 -12.03 -1.80 1.53
N ALA A 94 -12.78 -0.70 1.39
CA ALA A 94 -13.07 -0.07 0.10
C ALA A 94 -11.90 0.77 -0.47
N ILE A 95 -10.80 0.98 0.26
CA ILE A 95 -9.64 1.72 -0.25
C ILE A 95 -8.97 0.91 -1.37
N PRO A 96 -8.86 1.46 -2.61
CA PRO A 96 -8.21 0.75 -3.70
C PRO A 96 -6.75 0.39 -3.38
N GLY A 97 -6.45 -0.91 -3.44
CA GLY A 97 -5.11 -1.43 -3.19
C GLY A 97 -4.81 -1.79 -1.74
N ALA A 98 -5.74 -1.55 -0.81
CA ALA A 98 -5.68 -2.16 0.52
C ALA A 98 -5.97 -3.68 0.41
N ALA A 99 -5.19 -4.50 1.11
CA ALA A 99 -5.40 -5.96 1.13
C ALA A 99 -6.37 -6.41 2.23
N GLY A 100 -6.70 -5.53 3.17
CA GLY A 100 -7.58 -5.80 4.29
C GLY A 100 -7.22 -4.95 5.51
N PHE A 101 -7.89 -5.22 6.63
CA PHE A 101 -7.67 -4.54 7.90
C PHE A 101 -7.56 -5.54 9.05
N ARG A 102 -7.08 -5.07 10.19
CA ARG A 102 -7.15 -5.74 11.50
C ARG A 102 -7.20 -4.69 12.60
N TRP A 103 -7.83 -4.99 13.72
CA TRP A 103 -7.70 -4.16 14.91
C TRP A 103 -6.47 -4.57 15.73
N GLU A 104 -5.82 -3.61 16.38
CA GLU A 104 -4.63 -3.84 17.19
C GLU A 104 -4.94 -4.66 18.45
N ASN A 105 -6.16 -4.52 18.97
CA ASN A 105 -6.63 -5.20 20.18
C ASN A 105 -7.37 -6.52 19.90
N GLU A 106 -7.37 -6.99 18.66
CA GLU A 106 -8.05 -8.23 18.25
C GLU A 106 -7.05 -9.40 18.36
N PRO A 107 -7.41 -10.50 19.04
CA PRO A 107 -6.51 -11.65 19.27
C PRO A 107 -6.14 -12.40 17.99
#